data_AF-A0A847PFY8-F1
#
_entry.id   AF-A0A847PFY8-F1
#
_cell.length_a   1.000
_cell.length_b   1.000
_cell.length_c   1.000
_cell.angle_alpha   90.00
_cell.angle_beta   90.00
_cell.angle_gamma   90.00
#
_symmetry.space_group_name_H-M   'P 1'
#
loop_
_entity.id
_entity.type
_entity.pdbx_description
1 polymer ?
#
loop_
_entity_poly.entity_id
_entity_poly.type
_entity_poly.pdbx_seq_one_letter_code
_entity_poly.pdbx_strand_id
1 'polypeptide(L)' 'MEIKYSKQALKFLAGQDVFMRQRVIRAIERLPLGDVVKLQNVRGYRLRVGDCRVIFDRDGHVLYIEKIDTRGEVYKRRR' A
#
# COMPACT_ATOMS: atom_id res chain seq x y z
N MET A 1 -2.58 -18.21 0.71
CA MET A 1 -2.17 -17.22 -0.30
C MET A 1 -0.80 -16.71 0.13
N GLU A 2 0.21 -16.79 -0.74
CA GLU A 2 1.56 -16.32 -0.42
C GLU A 2 1.66 -14.83 -0.79
N ILE A 3 1.78 -13.96 0.21
CA ILE A 3 1.95 -12.53 -0.03
C ILE A 3 3.43 -12.25 -0.27
N LYS A 4 3.78 -11.74 -1.46
CA LYS A 4 5.14 -11.29 -1.77
C LYS A 4 5.19 -9.78 -1.84
N TYR A 5 6.22 -9.20 -1.24
CA TYR A 5 6.43 -7.75 -1.25
C TYR A 5 7.53 -7.38 -2.23
N SER A 6 7.28 -6.35 -3.04
CA SER A 6 8.35 -5.74 -3.81
C SER A 6 9.39 -5.08 -2.88
N LYS A 7 10.61 -4.90 -3.38
CA LYS A 7 11.67 -4.18 -2.65
C LYS A 7 11.21 -2.77 -2.23
N GLN A 8 10.41 -2.11 -3.06
CA GLN A 8 9.88 -0.78 -2.78
C GLN A 8 8.84 -0.80 -1.66
N ALA A 9 7.95 -1.79 -1.65
CA ALA A 9 6.96 -1.98 -0.60
C ALA A 9 7.64 -2.29 0.75
N LEU A 10 8.66 -3.15 0.76
CA LEU A 10 9.46 -3.43 1.95
C LEU A 10 10.16 -2.17 2.49
N LYS A 11 10.76 -1.37 1.60
CA LYS A 11 11.40 -0.10 1.96
C LYS A 11 10.40 0.88 2.57
N PHE A 12 9.19 0.97 2.02
CA PHE A 12 8.14 1.80 2.57
C PHE A 12 7.76 1.36 3.99
N LEU A 13 7.47 0.07 4.18
CA LEU A 13 7.08 -0.50 5.48
C LEU A 13 8.18 -0.30 6.54
N ALA A 14 9.44 -0.50 6.18
CA ALA A 14 10.59 -0.29 7.06
C ALA A 14 10.73 1.16 7.54
N GLY A 15 10.28 2.13 6.74
CA GLY A 15 10.28 3.56 7.10
C GLY A 15 9.06 4.03 7.89
N GLN A 16 8.04 3.18 8.10
CA GLN A 16 6.87 3.54 8.91
C GLN A 16 7.07 3.24 10.39
N ASP A 17 6.34 3.95 11.24
CA ASP A 17 6.20 3.61 12.66
C ASP A 17 5.54 2.23 12.84
N VAL A 18 5.69 1.67 14.05
CA VAL A 18 5.24 0.31 14.37
C VAL A 18 3.73 0.15 14.19
N PHE A 19 2.94 1.16 14.57
CA PHE A 19 1.47 1.09 14.47
C PHE A 19 1.02 1.10 13.02
N MET A 20 1.55 2.01 12.21
CA MET A 20 1.21 2.11 10.79
C MET A 20 1.66 0.87 10.03
N ARG A 21 2.87 0.37 10.30
CA ARG A 21 3.37 -0.87 9.70
C ARG A 21 2.47 -2.06 9.99
N GLN A 22 2.11 -2.27 11.27
CA GLN A 22 1.22 -3.36 11.66
C GLN A 22 -0.17 -3.20 11.07
N ARG A 23 -0.69 -1.98 10.97
CA ARG A 23 -2.00 -1.70 10.36
C ARG A 23 -2.02 -2.11 8.90
N VAL A 24 -0.98 -1.74 8.14
CA VAL A 24 -0.86 -2.08 6.72
C VAL A 24 -0.69 -3.59 6.53
N ILE A 25 0.18 -4.24 7.30
CA ILE A 25 0.39 -5.70 7.21
C ILE A 25 -0.92 -6.45 7.49
N ARG A 26 -1.62 -6.12 8.59
CA ARG A 26 -2.89 -6.78 8.93
C ARG A 26 -3.98 -6.57 7.87
N ALA A 27 -3.97 -5.44 7.18
CA ALA A 27 -4.90 -5.19 6.09
C ALA A 27 -4.57 -6.04 4.85
N ILE A 28 -3.28 -6.20 4.54
CA ILE A 28 -2.80 -7.04 3.42
C ILE A 28 -3.08 -8.52 3.68
N GLU A 29 -2.88 -9.00 4.91
CA GLU A 29 -3.17 -10.38 5.31
C GLU A 29 -4.66 -10.76 5.18
N ARG A 30 -5.54 -9.75 5.18
CA ARG A 30 -6.99 -9.93 5.05
C ARG A 30 -7.49 -9.84 3.61
N LEU A 31 -6.62 -9.63 2.62
CA LEU A 31 -7.04 -9.58 1.22
C LEU A 31 -7.83 -10.84 0.82
N PRO A 32 -8.87 -10.69 -0.02
CA PRO A 32 -9.31 -9.47 -0.71
C PRO A 32 -10.29 -8.59 0.09
N LEU A 33 -10.44 -8.77 1.41
CA LEU A 33 -11.35 -7.97 2.22
C LEU A 33 -10.87 -6.51 2.35
N GLY A 34 -11.84 -5.60 2.46
CA GLY A 34 -11.60 -4.16 2.67
C GLY A 34 -12.00 -3.31 1.46
N ASP A 35 -11.53 -2.07 1.43
CA ASP A 35 -11.74 -1.12 0.33
C ASP A 35 -10.79 -1.44 -0.83
N VAL A 36 -11.08 -2.56 -1.51
CA VAL A 36 -10.36 -3.05 -2.67
C VAL A 36 -11.06 -2.60 -3.94
N VAL A 37 -10.36 -1.85 -4.78
CA VAL A 37 -10.87 -1.37 -6.07
C VAL A 37 -9.93 -1.81 -7.18
N LYS A 38 -10.48 -2.36 -8.25
CA LYS A 38 -9.73 -2.69 -9.47
C LYS A 38 -9.21 -1.40 -10.12
N LEU A 39 -7.95 -1.38 -10.52
CA LEU A 39 -7.37 -0.23 -11.21
C LEU A 39 -7.97 -0.08 -12.61
N GLN A 40 -8.14 1.17 -13.05
CA GLN A 40 -8.57 1.47 -14.42
C GLN A 40 -7.37 1.35 -15.36
N ASN A 41 -7.60 0.75 -16.54
CA ASN A 41 -6.63 0.64 -17.64
C ASN A 41 -5.33 -0.13 -17.35
N VAL A 42 -5.15 -0.71 -16.16
CA VAL A 42 -4.01 -1.57 -15.81
C VAL A 42 -4.47 -2.81 -15.06
N ARG A 43 -3.67 -3.88 -15.15
CA ARG A 43 -3.91 -5.10 -14.37
C ARG A 43 -3.45 -4.85 -12.93
N GLY A 44 -4.38 -4.99 -11.99
CA GLY A 44 -4.10 -4.87 -10.56
C GLY A 44 -5.25 -4.29 -9.76
N TYR A 45 -5.04 -4.22 -8.47
CA TYR A 45 -5.99 -3.76 -7.48
C TYR A 45 -5.34 -2.77 -6.54
N ARG A 46 -6.15 -1.92 -5.94
CA ARG A 46 -5.76 -1.00 -4.88
C ARG A 46 -6.57 -1.28 -3.64
N LEU A 47 -5.91 -1.56 -2.52
CA LEU A 47 -6.50 -1.55 -1.19
C LEU A 47 -6.24 -0.20 -0.52
N ARG A 48 -7.28 0.42 0.05
CA ARG A 48 -7.13 1.61 0.90
C ARG A 48 -7.01 1.22 2.38
N VAL A 49 -5.97 1.71 3.04
CA VAL A 49 -5.69 1.46 4.47
C VAL A 49 -5.44 2.80 5.17
N GLY A 50 -6.51 3.45 5.61
CA GLY A 50 -6.44 4.82 6.13
C GLY A 50 -5.90 5.77 5.05
N ASP A 51 -4.76 6.39 5.35
CA ASP A 51 -4.03 7.27 4.43
C ASP A 51 -2.98 6.51 3.60
N CYS A 52 -2.99 5.18 3.56
CA CYS A 52 -2.15 4.41 2.65
C CYS A 52 -2.93 3.78 1.51
N ARG A 53 -2.25 3.60 0.37
CA ARG A 53 -2.70 2.80 -0.76
C ARG A 53 -1.72 1.67 -0.98
N VAL A 54 -2.25 0.46 -1.05
CA VAL A 54 -1.50 -0.75 -1.38
C VAL A 54 -1.92 -1.18 -2.77
N ILE A 55 -0.97 -1.26 -3.69
CA ILE A 55 -1.16 -1.78 -5.04
C ILE A 55 -0.69 -3.22 -5.08
N PHE A 56 -1.55 -4.13 -5.54
CA PHE A 56 -1.26 -5.54 -5.62
C PHE A 56 -1.88 -6.18 -6.87
N ASP A 57 -1.34 -7.33 -7.29
CA ASP A 57 -1.87 -8.09 -8.42
C ASP A 57 -2.90 -9.15 -7.98
N ARG A 58 -3.44 -9.89 -8.95
CA ARG A 58 -4.42 -10.96 -8.71
C ARG A 58 -3.87 -12.14 -7.89
N ASP A 59 -2.54 -12.30 -7.86
CA ASP A 59 -1.86 -13.40 -7.20
C ASP A 59 -1.44 -13.01 -5.76
N GLY A 60 -1.69 -11.76 -5.36
CA GLY A 60 -1.39 -11.25 -4.02
C GLY A 60 0.00 -10.65 -3.88
N HIS A 61 0.70 -10.41 -4.99
CA HIS A 61 1.98 -9.72 -4.94
C HIS A 61 1.76 -8.22 -4.69
N VAL A 62 2.28 -7.74 -3.58
CA VAL A 62 2.27 -6.33 -3.19
C VAL A 62 3.36 -5.62 -3.97
N LEU A 63 2.94 -4.87 -4.99
CA LEU A 63 3.81 -4.16 -5.92
C LEU A 63 4.31 -2.85 -5.33
N TYR A 64 3.42 -2.12 -4.65
CA TYR A 64 3.73 -0.77 -4.18
C TYR A 64 2.85 -0.38 -2.98
N ILE A 65 3.42 0.39 -2.05
CA ILE A 65 2.68 1.00 -0.94
C ILE A 65 3.06 2.48 -0.91
N GLU A 66 2.06 3.35 -0.97
CA GLU A 66 2.24 4.80 -0.83
C GLU A 66 1.37 5.36 0.29
N LYS A 67 1.88 6.40 0.94
CA LYS A 67 1.09 7.26 1.81
C LYS A 67 0.46 8.38 0.97
N ILE A 68 -0.84 8.52 1.09
CA ILE A 68 -1.61 9.67 0.63
C ILE A 68 -1.32 10.81 1.60
N ASP A 69 -0.34 11.64 1.26
CA ASP A 69 -0.18 12.93 1.92
C ASP A 69 -1.04 13.99 1.20
N THR A 70 -1.39 15.07 1.91
CA THR A 70 -2.14 16.17 1.29
C THR A 70 -1.25 16.88 0.26
N ARG A 71 -1.86 17.43 -0.82
CA ARG A 71 -1.11 18.08 -1.91
C ARG A 71 -0.06 19.08 -1.42
N GLY A 72 -0.35 19.84 -0.35
CA GLY A 72 0.58 20.81 0.24
C GLY A 72 1.80 20.19 0.94
N GLU A 73 1.68 18.99 1.51
CA GLU A 73 2.77 18.31 2.23
C GLU A 73 3.77 17.65 1.27
N VAL A 74 3.29 17.16 0.13
CA VAL A 74 4.14 16.59 -0.94
C VAL A 74 5.14 17.63 -1.47
N TYR A 75 4.73 18.90 -1.59
CA TYR A 75 5.62 19.97 -2.03
C TYR A 75 6.60 20.44 -0.95
N LYS A 76 6.32 20.22 0.35
CA LYS A 76 7.22 20.62 1.45
C LYS A 76 8.45 19.73 1.62
N ARG A 77 8.42 18.47 1.16
CA ARG A 77 9.58 17.55 1.24
C ARG A 77 10.66 17.78 0.17
N ARG A 78 10.50 18.79 -0.71
CA ARG A 78 11.48 19.15 -1.75
C ARG A 78 12.32 20.39 -1.43
N ARG A 79 12.36 20.83 -0.16
CA ARG A 79 13.18 21.97 0.27
C ARG A 79 14.26 21.53 1.24
#